data_AF-W4F7Z4-F1
#
_entry.id   AF-W4F7Z4-F1
#
_cell.length_a   1.000
_cell.length_b   1.000
_cell.length_c   1.000
_cell.angle_alpha   90.00
_cell.angle_beta   90.00
_cell.angle_gamma   90.00
#
_symmetry.space_group_name_H-M   'P 1'
#
loop_
_entity.id
_entity.type
_entity.pdbx_description
1 polymer ?
#
loop_
_entity_poly.entity_id
_entity_poly.type
_entity_poly.pdbx_seq_one_letter_code
_entity_poly.pdbx_strand_id
1 'polypeptide(L)'
;MIYNHLTCVYARVQGLSCPPLPPQQLGTPSTARRMVLALAYHAPATEAHHPMSSTARATTAALHNYVRRVRQTCRLPPPVHGDVWLRLLFRMLPVNCRFAYLLERPDAICCAYGCGGVETQHHAFHACPQIHPVWTFHRDAWRCYGVTFSWSTISDLDLFTVNARGHHHQDALKTLWILLIASTLHLIWTEHNKVQYEAATPLPPPAWNELSFLGWTMSVRRWLRLQDPDCPLRSSVLEVLRVQSPYRPLWTKYPYTLLLAPTSATDQRH
;
A
#
# COMPACT_ATOMS: atom_id res chain seq x y z
N MET A 1 -18.06 -11.34 2.70
CA MET A 1 -18.67 -10.10 3.23
C MET A 1 -17.79 -8.89 2.90
N ILE A 2 -17.94 -8.30 1.70
CA ILE A 2 -17.12 -7.14 1.22
C ILE A 2 -17.93 -5.82 1.18
N TYR A 3 -19.21 -5.82 1.57
CA TYR A 3 -20.11 -4.68 1.35
C TYR A 3 -20.31 -3.68 2.51
N ASN A 4 -19.54 -3.75 3.62
CA ASN A 4 -19.82 -2.91 4.80
C ASN A 4 -18.90 -1.69 5.03
N HIS A 5 -17.88 -1.47 4.21
CA HIS A 5 -16.95 -0.35 4.44
C HIS A 5 -17.31 0.96 3.70
N LEU A 6 -18.11 0.90 2.63
CA LEU A 6 -18.47 2.10 1.84
C LEU A 6 -19.76 2.79 2.32
N THR A 7 -20.64 2.09 3.03
CA THR A 7 -21.93 2.63 3.50
C THR A 7 -21.80 3.55 4.73
N CYS A 8 -20.76 3.38 5.54
CA CYS A 8 -20.60 4.15 6.78
C CYS A 8 -20.20 5.62 6.55
N VAL A 9 -19.68 5.97 5.36
CA VAL A 9 -19.28 7.35 5.04
C VAL A 9 -20.48 8.21 4.59
N TYR A 10 -21.55 7.61 4.07
CA TYR A 10 -22.73 8.36 3.60
C TYR A 10 -23.74 8.70 4.69
N ALA A 11 -23.79 7.94 5.79
CA ALA A 11 -24.77 8.16 6.86
C ALA A 11 -24.49 9.41 7.73
N ARG A 12 -23.26 9.97 7.70
CA ARG A 12 -22.87 11.12 8.54
C ARG A 12 -23.12 12.50 7.91
N VAL A 13 -23.70 12.57 6.71
CA VAL A 13 -23.93 13.85 5.99
C VAL A 13 -25.41 14.26 5.91
N GLN A 14 -26.36 13.45 6.37
CA GLN A 14 -27.76 13.87 6.48
C GLN A 14 -28.22 13.81 7.93
N GLY A 15 -28.23 14.98 8.58
CA GLY A 15 -28.91 15.22 9.85
C GLY A 15 -30.43 15.17 9.70
N LEU A 16 -30.97 14.00 9.36
CA LEU A 16 -32.40 13.73 9.41
C LEU A 16 -32.69 12.87 10.64
N SER A 17 -32.82 13.56 11.77
CA SER A 17 -33.51 13.02 12.95
C SER A 17 -34.96 12.79 12.56
N CYS A 18 -35.31 11.57 12.16
CA CYS A 18 -36.71 11.20 11.94
C CYS A 18 -37.36 10.95 13.31
N PRO A 19 -38.44 11.65 13.69
CA PRO A 19 -39.14 11.37 14.93
C PRO A 19 -39.82 9.98 14.85
N PRO A 20 -40.02 9.28 15.99
CA PRO A 20 -40.67 7.98 15.98
C PRO A 20 -42.13 8.12 15.51
N LEU A 21 -42.46 7.47 14.40
CA LEU A 21 -43.84 7.31 13.93
C LEU A 21 -44.60 6.38 14.88
N PRO A 22 -45.89 6.65 15.16
CA PRO A 22 -46.73 5.81 16.02
C PRO A 22 -46.94 4.42 15.40
N PRO A 23 -47.28 3.41 16.22
CA PRO A 23 -47.37 2.02 15.76
C PRO A 23 -48.55 1.85 14.80
N GLN A 24 -48.28 1.85 13.50
CA GLN A 24 -49.21 1.34 12.51
C GLN A 24 -49.16 -0.19 12.52
N GLN A 25 -50.33 -0.81 12.72
CA GLN A 25 -50.54 -2.25 12.64
C GLN A 25 -50.07 -2.76 11.27
N LEU A 26 -48.89 -3.39 11.24
CA LEU A 26 -48.31 -3.91 10.02
C LEU A 26 -48.93 -5.28 9.71
N GLY A 27 -49.92 -5.30 8.81
CA GLY A 27 -50.39 -6.53 8.19
C GLY A 27 -49.22 -7.33 7.58
N THR A 28 -49.36 -8.66 7.56
CA THR A 28 -48.31 -9.58 7.09
C THR A 28 -47.75 -9.15 5.73
N PRO A 29 -46.43 -8.92 5.60
CA PRO A 29 -45.85 -8.46 4.36
C PRO A 29 -46.05 -9.48 3.24
N SER A 30 -46.50 -8.98 2.08
CA SER A 30 -46.61 -9.77 0.85
C SER A 30 -45.27 -10.47 0.54
N THR A 31 -45.31 -11.59 -0.19
CA THR A 31 -44.13 -12.40 -0.50
C THR A 31 -43.02 -11.59 -1.16
N ALA A 32 -43.37 -10.63 -2.02
CA ALA A 32 -42.43 -9.70 -2.64
C ALA A 32 -41.75 -8.79 -1.60
N ARG A 33 -42.51 -8.25 -0.63
CA ARG A 33 -41.96 -7.42 0.45
C ARG A 33 -41.05 -8.23 1.38
N ARG A 34 -41.35 -9.51 1.62
CA ARG A 34 -40.46 -10.42 2.37
C ARG A 34 -39.16 -10.70 1.62
N MET A 35 -39.19 -10.93 0.31
CA MET A 35 -37.97 -11.13 -0.49
C MET A 35 -37.12 -9.86 -0.51
N VAL A 36 -37.72 -8.69 -0.69
CA VAL A 36 -36.99 -7.40 -0.64
C VAL A 36 -36.35 -7.18 0.74
N LEU A 37 -37.05 -7.48 1.83
CA LEU A 37 -36.49 -7.37 3.19
C LEU A 37 -35.36 -8.39 3.45
N ALA A 38 -35.45 -9.60 2.89
CA ALA A 38 -34.39 -10.60 2.97
C ALA A 38 -33.16 -10.21 2.14
N LEU A 39 -33.36 -9.62 0.95
CA LEU A 39 -32.28 -9.12 0.10
C LEU A 39 -31.63 -7.85 0.68
N ALA A 40 -32.41 -7.01 1.36
CA ALA A 40 -31.95 -5.83 2.07
C ALA A 40 -31.48 -6.12 3.49
N TYR A 41 -31.44 -7.41 3.90
CA TYR A 41 -30.92 -7.79 5.21
C TYR A 41 -29.42 -7.56 5.23
N HIS A 42 -29.02 -6.45 5.85
CA HIS A 42 -27.63 -6.19 6.18
C HIS A 42 -27.41 -6.62 7.64
N ALA A 43 -26.31 -7.32 7.89
CA ALA A 43 -25.89 -7.57 9.26
C ALA A 43 -25.84 -6.24 10.03
N PRO A 44 -26.29 -6.19 11.31
CA PRO A 44 -26.26 -4.98 12.10
C PRO A 44 -24.89 -4.32 12.01
N ALA A 45 -24.86 -2.99 11.81
CA ALA A 45 -23.61 -2.25 11.77
C ALA A 45 -22.88 -2.47 13.10
N THR A 46 -21.81 -3.26 13.07
CA THR A 46 -20.94 -3.44 14.22
C THR A 46 -20.12 -2.17 14.37
N GLU A 47 -20.02 -1.62 15.59
CA GLU A 47 -19.10 -0.52 15.89
C GLU A 47 -17.65 -1.03 15.75
N ALA A 48 -17.15 -0.99 14.52
CA ALA A 48 -15.78 -1.35 14.21
C ALA A 48 -14.91 -0.10 14.24
N HIS A 49 -13.77 -0.19 14.92
CA HIS A 49 -12.76 0.85 14.89
C HIS A 49 -12.23 1.01 13.46
N HIS A 50 -12.01 2.26 13.03
CA HIS A 50 -11.46 2.53 11.71
C HIS A 50 -10.09 1.82 11.54
N PRO A 51 -9.76 1.23 10.38
CA PRO A 51 -8.53 0.44 10.22
C PRO A 51 -7.21 1.15 10.57
N MET A 52 -7.22 2.48 10.52
CA MET A 52 -6.09 3.38 10.81
C MET A 52 -6.20 4.12 12.16
N SER A 53 -7.17 3.77 13.01
CA SER A 53 -7.24 4.32 14.36
C SER A 53 -6.03 3.86 15.17
N SER A 54 -5.53 4.73 16.04
CA SER A 54 -4.46 4.43 16.99
C SER A 54 -4.63 5.29 18.23
N THR A 55 -3.85 5.03 19.28
CA THR A 55 -3.81 5.88 20.48
C THR A 55 -3.42 7.33 20.15
N ALA A 56 -2.54 7.53 19.16
CA ALA A 56 -2.17 8.85 18.66
C ALA A 56 -3.28 9.53 17.81
N ARG A 57 -4.29 8.78 17.38
CA ARG A 57 -5.40 9.24 16.51
C ARG A 57 -6.76 8.85 17.12
N ALA A 58 -6.93 9.17 18.40
CA ALA A 58 -8.14 8.81 19.16
C ALA A 58 -9.39 9.61 18.76
N THR A 59 -9.24 10.82 18.20
CA THR A 59 -10.38 11.67 17.82
C THR A 59 -10.74 11.51 16.34
N THR A 60 -12.03 11.69 16.01
CA THR A 60 -12.53 11.68 14.63
C THR A 60 -11.79 12.70 13.74
N ALA A 61 -11.49 13.89 14.27
CA ALA A 61 -10.78 14.93 13.53
C ALA A 61 -9.32 14.54 13.22
N ALA A 62 -8.59 13.99 14.20
CA ALA A 62 -7.23 13.51 14.00
C ALA A 62 -7.18 12.38 12.96
N LEU A 63 -8.12 11.44 13.05
CA LEU A 63 -8.25 10.37 12.08
C LEU A 63 -8.58 10.88 10.67
N HIS A 64 -9.52 11.82 10.54
CA HIS A 64 -9.88 12.41 9.25
C HIS A 64 -8.68 13.13 8.60
N ASN A 65 -7.92 13.89 9.39
CA ASN A 65 -6.70 14.54 8.91
C ASN A 65 -5.64 13.53 8.48
N TYR A 66 -5.44 12.45 9.24
CA TYR A 66 -4.53 11.37 8.87
C TYR A 66 -4.96 10.69 7.57
N VAL A 67 -6.22 10.32 7.42
CA VAL A 67 -6.76 9.70 6.19
C VAL A 67 -6.60 10.64 4.98
N ARG A 68 -6.79 11.95 5.16
CA ARG A 68 -6.52 12.94 4.11
C ARG A 68 -5.05 12.91 3.70
N ARG A 69 -4.11 12.89 4.64
CA ARG A 69 -2.68 12.78 4.36
C ARG A 69 -2.35 11.47 3.65
N VAL A 70 -2.87 10.34 4.11
CA VAL A 70 -2.70 9.02 3.46
C VAL A 70 -3.12 9.09 1.99
N ARG A 71 -4.31 9.63 1.70
CA ARG A 71 -4.80 9.77 0.32
C ARG A 71 -3.90 10.67 -0.53
N GLN A 72 -3.36 11.75 0.02
CA GLN A 72 -2.41 12.62 -0.68
C GLN A 72 -1.10 11.88 -0.94
N THR A 73 -0.57 11.17 0.04
CA THR A 73 0.66 10.37 -0.08
C THR A 73 0.51 9.27 -1.14
N CYS A 74 -0.58 8.51 -1.14
CA CYS A 74 -0.82 7.45 -2.12
C CYS A 74 -1.10 7.98 -3.54
N ARG A 75 -1.23 9.30 -3.75
CA ARG A 75 -1.34 9.91 -5.10
C ARG A 75 0.00 10.27 -5.73
N LEU A 76 1.08 10.31 -4.95
CA LEU A 76 2.44 10.54 -5.45
C LEU A 76 2.95 9.43 -6.41
N PRO A 77 2.84 8.14 -6.05
CA PRO A 77 3.25 7.05 -6.95
C PRO A 77 2.29 6.89 -8.15
N PRO A 78 2.65 6.06 -9.16
CA PRO A 78 1.69 5.63 -10.18
C PRO A 78 0.36 5.15 -9.56
N PRO A 79 -0.81 5.41 -10.20
CA PRO A 79 -2.11 5.11 -9.59
C PRO A 79 -2.27 3.67 -9.09
N VAL A 80 -1.80 2.68 -9.87
CA VAL A 80 -1.87 1.26 -9.49
C VAL A 80 -0.99 0.92 -8.28
N HIS A 81 0.16 1.58 -8.13
CA HIS A 81 1.04 1.40 -6.97
C HIS A 81 0.41 2.01 -5.71
N GLY A 82 -0.12 3.24 -5.85
CA GLY A 82 -0.79 3.95 -4.77
C GLY A 82 -2.05 3.24 -4.28
N ASP A 83 -2.81 2.65 -5.19
CA ASP A 83 -4.05 1.92 -4.89
C ASP A 83 -3.80 0.67 -4.03
N VAL A 84 -2.79 -0.14 -4.35
CA VAL A 84 -2.43 -1.31 -3.53
C VAL A 84 -2.08 -0.88 -2.11
N TRP A 85 -1.28 0.18 -1.94
CA TRP A 85 -0.93 0.68 -0.62
C TRP A 85 -2.15 1.22 0.13
N LEU A 86 -3.02 1.98 -0.55
CA LEU A 86 -4.26 2.47 0.04
C LEU A 86 -5.13 1.32 0.54
N ARG A 87 -5.37 0.30 -0.29
CA ARG A 87 -6.12 -0.90 0.08
C ARG A 87 -5.44 -1.67 1.22
N LEU A 88 -4.11 -1.70 1.27
CA LEU A 88 -3.39 -2.29 2.39
C LEU A 88 -3.72 -1.56 3.69
N LEU A 89 -3.61 -0.23 3.72
CA LEU A 89 -3.87 0.59 4.91
C LEU A 89 -5.33 0.52 5.36
N PHE A 90 -6.28 0.44 4.42
CA PHE A 90 -7.70 0.25 4.71
C PHE A 90 -8.08 -1.20 5.06
N ARG A 91 -7.11 -2.13 5.07
CA ARG A 91 -7.35 -3.57 5.27
C ARG A 91 -8.41 -4.09 4.30
N MET A 92 -8.24 -3.79 3.01
CA MET A 92 -9.14 -4.21 1.92
C MET A 92 -8.54 -5.29 1.03
N LEU A 93 -7.26 -5.65 1.23
CA LEU A 93 -6.62 -6.70 0.45
C LEU A 93 -7.07 -8.09 0.94
N PRO A 94 -7.46 -9.01 0.02
CA PRO A 94 -7.97 -10.33 0.34
C PRO A 94 -6.84 -11.32 0.68
N VAL A 95 -6.06 -11.03 1.72
CA VAL A 95 -5.04 -11.97 2.25
C VAL A 95 -5.70 -13.22 2.84
N ASN A 96 -5.00 -14.35 2.79
CA ASN A 96 -5.60 -15.65 3.01
C ASN A 96 -6.21 -15.83 4.41
N CYS A 97 -5.73 -15.13 5.44
CA CYS A 97 -6.34 -15.20 6.78
C CYS A 97 -7.83 -14.78 6.82
N ARG A 98 -8.33 -14.07 5.80
CA ARG A 98 -9.75 -13.71 5.69
C ARG A 98 -10.67 -14.88 5.32
N PHE A 99 -10.10 -15.98 4.83
CA PHE A 99 -10.82 -17.18 4.45
C PHE A 99 -10.92 -18.21 5.58
N ALA A 100 -10.67 -17.81 6.83
CA ALA A 100 -10.77 -18.69 8.00
C ALA A 100 -12.15 -19.35 8.20
N TYR A 101 -13.19 -18.83 7.53
CA TYR A 101 -14.53 -19.41 7.55
C TYR A 101 -14.68 -20.63 6.63
N LEU A 102 -13.71 -20.93 5.75
CA LEU A 102 -13.72 -22.09 4.87
C LEU A 102 -13.27 -23.35 5.63
N LEU A 103 -14.17 -23.91 6.44
CA LEU A 103 -13.89 -25.06 7.31
C LEU A 103 -13.41 -26.31 6.55
N GLU A 104 -13.85 -26.48 5.30
CA GLU A 104 -13.46 -27.60 4.43
C GLU A 104 -12.02 -27.49 3.90
N ARG A 105 -11.42 -26.29 3.97
CA ARG A 105 -10.08 -25.99 3.47
C ARG A 105 -9.27 -25.25 4.54
N PRO A 106 -8.81 -25.93 5.60
CA PRO A 106 -8.05 -25.30 6.67
C PRO A 106 -6.69 -24.74 6.18
N ASP A 107 -6.19 -25.22 5.04
CA ASP A 107 -5.01 -24.71 4.34
C ASP A 107 -5.25 -23.35 3.69
N ALA A 108 -6.49 -22.93 3.47
CA ALA A 108 -6.83 -21.71 2.75
C ALA A 108 -6.43 -20.41 3.47
N ILE A 109 -5.97 -20.48 4.73
CA ILE A 109 -5.42 -19.35 5.48
C ILE A 109 -3.89 -19.24 5.41
N CYS A 110 -3.24 -20.27 4.88
CA CYS A 110 -1.78 -20.35 4.82
C CYS A 110 -1.21 -19.41 3.75
N CYS A 111 0.06 -19.04 3.92
CA CYS A 111 0.81 -18.22 2.98
C CYS A 111 0.80 -18.82 1.58
N ALA A 112 0.49 -17.99 0.57
CA ALA A 112 0.52 -18.35 -0.85
C ALA A 112 1.88 -18.91 -1.29
N TYR A 113 2.97 -18.45 -0.67
CA TYR A 113 4.32 -18.93 -0.96
C TYR A 113 4.69 -20.25 -0.25
N GLY A 114 3.77 -20.88 0.48
CA GLY A 114 3.99 -22.20 1.07
C GLY A 114 4.93 -22.24 2.28
N CYS A 115 5.22 -21.10 2.91
CA CYS A 115 6.13 -21.05 4.08
C CYS A 115 5.52 -21.58 5.40
N GLY A 116 4.27 -22.05 5.38
CA GLY A 116 3.57 -22.62 6.54
C GLY A 116 2.95 -21.61 7.52
N GLY A 117 3.20 -20.31 7.37
CA GLY A 117 2.60 -19.27 8.22
C GLY A 117 1.17 -18.90 7.81
N VAL A 118 0.37 -18.43 8.78
CA VAL A 118 -0.93 -17.81 8.49
C VAL A 118 -0.72 -16.47 7.78
N GLU A 119 -1.39 -16.29 6.65
CA GLU A 119 -1.20 -15.12 5.81
C GLU A 119 -2.03 -13.92 6.27
N THR A 120 -1.48 -13.19 7.22
CA THR A 120 -1.94 -11.84 7.55
C THR A 120 -1.40 -10.82 6.55
N GLN A 121 -1.89 -9.58 6.56
CA GLN A 121 -1.29 -8.50 5.76
C GLN A 121 0.18 -8.27 6.14
N HIS A 122 0.52 -8.31 7.43
CA HIS A 122 1.89 -8.21 7.88
C HIS A 122 2.75 -9.34 7.30
N HIS A 123 2.23 -10.57 7.29
CA HIS A 123 2.94 -11.71 6.73
C HIS A 123 3.14 -11.56 5.21
N ALA A 124 2.05 -11.41 4.44
CA ALA A 124 2.07 -11.34 2.99
C ALA A 124 2.97 -10.21 2.46
N PHE A 125 3.00 -9.07 3.14
CA PHE A 125 3.70 -7.88 2.65
C PHE A 125 5.05 -7.60 3.31
N HIS A 126 5.43 -8.31 4.37
CA HIS A 126 6.65 -7.96 5.10
C HIS A 126 7.37 -9.14 5.76
N ALA A 127 6.67 -9.91 6.59
CA ALA A 127 7.31 -10.91 7.45
C ALA A 127 7.54 -12.28 6.77
N CYS A 128 6.90 -12.56 5.65
CA CYS A 128 7.11 -13.81 4.91
C CYS A 128 8.60 -13.98 4.55
N PRO A 129 9.21 -15.17 4.73
CA PRO A 129 10.61 -15.42 4.38
C PRO A 129 10.96 -15.14 2.90
N GLN A 130 9.98 -15.24 2.01
CA GLN A 130 10.16 -14.87 0.59
C GLN A 130 10.21 -13.35 0.37
N ILE A 131 9.56 -12.56 1.23
CA ILE A 131 9.36 -11.12 1.05
C ILE A 131 10.30 -10.28 1.92
N HIS A 132 10.57 -10.72 3.16
CA HIS A 132 11.42 -10.01 4.10
C HIS A 132 12.81 -9.62 3.54
N PRO A 133 13.50 -10.47 2.73
CA PRO A 133 14.78 -10.12 2.13
C PRO A 133 14.72 -8.86 1.24
N VAL A 134 13.59 -8.60 0.58
CA VAL A 134 13.42 -7.43 -0.30
C VAL A 134 13.45 -6.13 0.52
N TRP A 135 12.81 -6.12 1.67
CA TRP A 135 12.85 -4.98 2.59
C TRP A 135 14.22 -4.79 3.23
N THR A 136 14.91 -5.89 3.53
CA THR A 136 16.29 -5.86 4.02
C THR A 136 17.23 -5.26 2.98
N PHE A 137 17.12 -5.66 1.71
CA PHE A 137 17.87 -5.10 0.60
C PHE A 137 17.70 -3.57 0.50
N HIS A 138 16.46 -3.08 0.53
CA HIS A 138 16.19 -1.63 0.51
C HIS A 138 16.66 -0.91 1.78
N ARG A 139 16.48 -1.51 2.96
CA ARG A 139 16.99 -0.96 4.22
C ARG A 139 18.50 -0.74 4.17
N ASP A 140 19.24 -1.73 3.68
CA ASP A 140 20.69 -1.65 3.63
C ASP A 140 21.14 -0.54 2.66
N ALA A 141 20.44 -0.36 1.54
CA ALA A 141 20.65 0.74 0.60
C ALA A 141 20.43 2.15 1.19
N TRP A 142 19.56 2.25 2.20
CA TRP A 142 19.15 3.52 2.80
C TRP A 142 19.73 3.76 4.20
N ARG A 143 20.56 2.81 4.69
CA ARG A 143 21.13 2.81 6.05
C ARG A 143 21.85 4.11 6.40
N CYS A 144 22.49 4.77 5.43
CA CYS A 144 23.21 6.03 5.65
C CYS A 144 22.31 7.17 6.14
N TYR A 145 21.02 7.14 5.82
CA TYR A 145 20.02 8.13 6.26
C TYR A 145 19.18 7.65 7.45
N GLY A 146 19.44 6.45 7.99
CA GLY A 146 18.70 5.88 9.11
C GLY A 146 17.24 5.55 8.78
N VAL A 147 16.85 5.52 7.50
CA VAL A 147 15.48 5.20 7.08
C VAL A 147 15.21 3.71 7.30
N THR A 148 14.10 3.41 7.97
CA THR A 148 13.66 2.04 8.24
C THR A 148 12.56 1.58 7.28
N PHE A 149 12.52 0.27 7.01
CA PHE A 149 11.46 -0.39 6.25
C PHE A 149 10.78 -1.45 7.12
N SER A 150 10.35 -1.07 8.32
CA SER A 150 9.59 -1.95 9.21
C SER A 150 8.10 -1.94 8.83
N TRP A 151 7.37 -2.98 9.23
CA TRP A 151 5.92 -3.00 9.09
C TRP A 151 5.23 -1.76 9.70
N SER A 152 5.71 -1.28 10.86
CA SER A 152 5.16 -0.08 11.50
C SER A 152 5.29 1.16 10.61
N THR A 153 6.44 1.39 9.99
CA THR A 153 6.62 2.53 9.07
C THR A 153 5.81 2.40 7.77
N ILE A 154 5.57 1.17 7.29
CA ILE A 154 4.77 0.92 6.09
C ILE A 154 3.27 1.11 6.36
N SER A 155 2.82 0.73 7.56
CA SER A 155 1.41 0.78 7.99
C SER A 155 1.01 2.08 8.70
N ASP A 156 1.98 2.90 9.12
CA ASP A 156 1.77 4.21 9.73
C ASP A 156 2.75 5.25 9.16
N LEU A 157 2.19 6.19 8.38
CA LEU A 157 2.95 7.24 7.68
C LEU A 157 3.57 8.27 8.63
N ASP A 158 3.05 8.38 9.86
CA ASP A 158 3.58 9.33 10.84
C ASP A 158 4.93 8.85 11.43
N LEU A 159 5.30 7.59 11.21
CA LEU A 159 6.54 6.99 11.74
C LEU A 159 7.75 7.11 10.81
N PHE A 160 7.59 7.76 9.64
CA PHE A 160 8.74 8.04 8.77
C PHE A 160 9.70 9.02 9.44
N THR A 161 10.95 8.60 9.60
CA THR A 161 12.01 9.39 10.24
C THR A 161 13.33 9.22 9.49
N VAL A 162 14.23 10.19 9.67
CA VAL A 162 15.60 10.20 9.14
C VAL A 162 16.57 10.55 10.26
N ASN A 163 17.83 10.14 10.12
CA ASN A 163 18.90 10.56 11.02
C ASN A 163 19.37 12.00 10.70
N ALA A 164 20.33 12.51 11.48
CA ALA A 164 20.89 13.85 11.30
C ALA A 164 21.41 14.12 9.87
N ARG A 165 22.00 13.11 9.21
CA ARG A 165 22.50 13.22 7.83
C ARG A 165 21.37 13.44 6.82
N GLY A 166 20.21 12.82 7.05
CA GLY A 166 19.05 12.94 6.18
C GLY A 166 18.21 14.20 6.40
N HIS A 167 18.44 14.94 7.49
CA HIS A 167 17.56 16.04 7.89
C HIS A 167 17.45 17.13 6.82
N HIS A 168 18.57 17.52 6.21
CA HIS A 168 18.59 18.51 5.12
C HIS A 168 17.86 18.07 3.85
N HIS A 169 17.69 16.76 3.65
CA HIS A 169 17.00 16.18 2.49
C HIS A 169 15.71 15.45 2.89
N GLN A 170 15.11 15.79 4.04
CA GLN A 170 14.01 15.01 4.61
C GLN A 170 12.83 14.85 3.64
N ASP A 171 12.41 15.92 2.97
CA ASP A 171 11.28 15.86 2.02
C ASP A 171 11.61 15.05 0.76
N ALA A 172 12.85 15.13 0.28
CA ALA A 172 13.32 14.33 -0.85
C ALA A 172 13.38 12.83 -0.49
N LEU A 173 13.92 12.51 0.69
CA LEU A 173 13.94 11.16 1.23
C LEU A 173 12.54 10.61 1.44
N LYS A 174 11.62 11.41 1.98
CA LYS A 174 10.23 11.02 2.17
C LYS A 174 9.54 10.72 0.85
N THR A 175 9.74 11.56 -0.16
CA THR A 175 9.22 11.35 -1.52
C THR A 175 9.75 10.05 -2.11
N LEU A 176 11.07 9.86 -2.11
CA LEU A 176 11.70 8.65 -2.64
C LEU A 176 11.25 7.39 -1.88
N TRP A 177 11.06 7.48 -0.56
CA TRP A 177 10.58 6.39 0.29
C TRP A 177 9.13 6.03 -0.05
N ILE A 178 8.24 7.01 -0.19
CA ILE A 178 6.84 6.80 -0.62
C ILE A 178 6.79 6.06 -1.95
N LEU A 179 7.59 6.49 -2.93
CA LEU A 179 7.64 5.86 -4.24
C LEU A 179 8.14 4.41 -4.15
N LEU A 180 9.13 4.14 -3.30
CA LEU A 180 9.68 2.81 -3.09
C LEU A 180 8.68 1.88 -2.41
N ILE A 181 8.06 2.32 -1.31
CA ILE A 181 7.04 1.52 -0.61
C ILE A 181 5.92 1.15 -1.57
N ALA A 182 5.36 2.13 -2.29
CA ALA A 182 4.25 1.89 -3.18
C ALA A 182 4.60 0.91 -4.31
N SER A 183 5.75 1.08 -4.96
CA SER A 183 6.18 0.17 -6.03
C SER A 183 6.47 -1.24 -5.52
N THR A 184 7.11 -1.37 -4.36
CA THR A 184 7.47 -2.67 -3.79
C THR A 184 6.23 -3.40 -3.29
N LEU A 185 5.29 -2.73 -2.63
CA LEU A 185 4.00 -3.31 -2.25
C LEU A 185 3.21 -3.81 -3.47
N HIS A 186 3.22 -3.04 -4.56
CA HIS A 186 2.57 -3.44 -5.79
C HIS A 186 3.22 -4.68 -6.42
N LEU A 187 4.56 -4.73 -6.46
CA LEU A 187 5.28 -5.92 -6.93
C LEU A 187 4.92 -7.14 -6.07
N ILE A 188 5.00 -7.02 -4.74
CA ILE A 188 4.65 -8.10 -3.81
C ILE A 188 3.23 -8.59 -4.07
N TRP A 189 2.26 -7.68 -4.17
CA TRP A 189 0.87 -8.06 -4.40
C TRP A 189 0.63 -8.73 -5.76
N THR A 190 1.33 -8.26 -6.80
CA THR A 190 1.23 -8.82 -8.15
C THR A 190 1.76 -10.25 -8.18
N GLU A 191 2.96 -10.47 -7.65
CA GLU A 191 3.58 -11.80 -7.63
C GLU A 191 2.86 -12.75 -6.67
N HIS A 192 2.37 -12.24 -5.54
CA HIS A 192 1.49 -13.00 -4.65
C HIS A 192 0.28 -13.55 -5.42
N ASN A 193 -0.43 -12.71 -6.17
CA ASN A 193 -1.63 -13.14 -6.89
C ASN A 193 -1.31 -14.14 -8.01
N LYS A 194 -0.18 -14.00 -8.70
CA LYS A 194 0.26 -14.99 -9.68
C LYS A 194 0.48 -16.36 -9.04
N VAL A 195 1.17 -16.41 -7.90
CA VAL A 195 1.39 -17.67 -7.18
C VAL A 195 0.08 -18.25 -6.67
N GLN A 196 -0.77 -17.41 -6.08
CA GLN A 196 -2.03 -17.84 -5.45
C GLN A 196 -3.10 -18.29 -6.46
N TYR A 197 -3.22 -17.61 -7.60
CA TYR A 197 -4.36 -17.78 -8.51
C TYR A 197 -3.99 -18.23 -9.92
N GLU A 198 -2.71 -18.11 -10.32
CA GLU A 198 -2.25 -18.46 -11.67
C GLU A 198 -1.26 -19.63 -11.68
N ALA A 199 -1.09 -20.31 -10.54
CA ALA A 199 -0.15 -21.42 -10.35
C ALA A 199 1.30 -21.08 -10.76
N ALA A 200 1.68 -19.80 -10.67
CA ALA A 200 3.03 -19.36 -10.95
C ALA A 200 4.00 -19.84 -9.86
N THR A 201 5.27 -20.03 -10.24
CA THR A 201 6.34 -20.25 -9.26
C THR A 201 6.74 -18.92 -8.62
N PRO A 202 7.09 -18.91 -7.32
CA PRO A 202 7.63 -17.70 -6.69
C PRO A 202 8.90 -17.22 -7.40
N LEU A 203 9.07 -15.89 -7.49
CA LEU A 203 10.29 -15.33 -8.05
C LEU A 203 11.52 -15.79 -7.25
N PRO A 204 12.65 -16.08 -7.92
CA PRO A 204 13.90 -16.36 -7.23
C PRO A 204 14.41 -15.09 -6.50
N PRO A 205 15.14 -15.23 -5.38
CA PRO A 205 15.56 -14.08 -4.56
C PRO A 205 16.28 -12.94 -5.30
N PRO A 206 17.19 -13.19 -6.27
CA PRO A 206 17.82 -12.10 -7.03
C PRO A 206 16.82 -11.29 -7.87
N ALA A 207 15.81 -11.94 -8.43
CA ALA A 207 14.81 -11.28 -9.27
C ALA A 207 13.93 -10.33 -8.45
N TRP A 208 13.64 -10.65 -7.20
CA TRP A 208 12.92 -9.75 -6.30
C TRP A 208 13.64 -8.41 -6.12
N ASN A 209 14.95 -8.46 -5.80
CA ASN A 209 15.75 -7.25 -5.58
C ASN A 209 15.86 -6.39 -6.85
N GLU A 210 16.04 -7.05 -7.99
CA GLU A 210 16.16 -6.40 -9.29
C GLU A 210 14.84 -5.74 -9.72
N LEU A 211 13.72 -6.46 -9.64
CA LEU A 211 12.41 -5.94 -10.03
C LEU A 211 11.91 -4.87 -9.06
N SER A 212 12.18 -4.99 -7.76
CA SER A 212 11.80 -3.95 -6.79
C SER A 212 12.58 -2.66 -7.02
N PHE A 213 13.88 -2.76 -7.33
CA PHE A 213 14.70 -1.62 -7.74
C PHE A 213 14.20 -0.99 -9.05
N LEU A 214 13.92 -1.79 -10.08
CA LEU A 214 13.41 -1.29 -11.36
C LEU A 214 12.02 -0.63 -11.19
N GLY A 215 11.11 -1.25 -10.45
CA GLY A 215 9.79 -0.69 -10.11
C GLY A 215 9.89 0.66 -9.40
N TRP A 216 10.82 0.77 -8.46
CA TRP A 216 11.10 2.02 -7.77
C TRP A 216 11.68 3.09 -8.70
N THR A 217 12.74 2.78 -9.45
CA THR A 217 13.38 3.75 -10.35
C THR A 217 12.46 4.24 -11.46
N MET A 218 11.57 3.37 -11.99
CA MET A 218 10.51 3.78 -12.90
C MET A 218 9.52 4.75 -12.26
N SER A 219 9.14 4.50 -11.00
CA SER A 219 8.26 5.39 -10.23
C SER A 219 8.93 6.74 -9.96
N VAL A 220 10.21 6.74 -9.61
CA VAL A 220 11.04 7.95 -9.43
C VAL A 220 11.16 8.73 -10.74
N ARG A 221 11.51 8.07 -11.84
CA ARG A 221 11.60 8.69 -13.16
C ARG A 221 10.29 9.35 -13.56
N ARG A 222 9.16 8.67 -13.37
CA ARG A 222 7.84 9.27 -13.63
C ARG A 222 7.62 10.51 -12.77
N TRP A 223 7.89 10.42 -11.47
CA TRP A 223 7.72 11.56 -10.56
C TRP A 223 8.57 12.76 -10.99
N LEU A 224 9.85 12.53 -11.33
CA LEU A 224 10.78 13.55 -11.82
C LEU A 224 10.32 14.22 -13.11
N ARG A 225 9.71 13.48 -14.04
CA ARG A 225 9.14 14.04 -15.29
C ARG A 225 7.91 14.91 -15.08
N LEU A 226 7.21 14.72 -13.96
CA LEU A 226 6.03 15.52 -13.61
C LEU A 226 6.38 16.77 -12.79
N GLN A 227 7.61 16.88 -12.31
CA GLN A 227 8.05 18.06 -11.55
C GLN A 227 8.53 19.17 -12.47
N ASP A 228 8.31 20.41 -12.05
CA ASP A 228 8.97 21.58 -12.61
C ASP A 228 10.51 21.39 -12.54
N PRO A 229 11.25 21.61 -13.65
CA PRO A 229 12.71 21.55 -13.65
C PRO A 229 13.39 22.36 -12.54
N ASP A 230 12.83 23.51 -12.17
CA ASP A 230 13.39 24.45 -11.20
C ASP A 230 12.90 24.19 -9.76
N CYS A 231 12.12 23.12 -9.56
CA CYS A 231 11.64 22.72 -8.24
C CYS A 231 12.81 22.33 -7.31
N PRO A 232 13.03 22.99 -6.15
CA PRO A 232 14.13 22.66 -5.23
C PRO A 232 14.08 21.22 -4.71
N LEU A 233 12.87 20.67 -4.55
CA LEU A 233 12.67 19.27 -4.14
C LEU A 233 13.18 18.29 -5.19
N ARG A 234 13.00 18.61 -6.48
CA ARG A 234 13.49 17.79 -7.60
C ARG A 234 15.02 17.70 -7.57
N SER A 235 15.71 18.82 -7.36
CA SER A 235 17.18 18.86 -7.22
C SER A 235 17.66 18.02 -6.03
N SER A 236 17.02 18.20 -4.87
CA SER A 236 17.33 17.42 -3.66
C SER A 236 17.15 15.91 -3.86
N VAL A 237 16.12 15.49 -4.60
CA VAL A 237 15.89 14.08 -4.94
C VAL A 237 17.03 13.53 -5.79
N LEU A 238 17.48 14.27 -6.80
CA LEU A 238 18.59 13.85 -7.67
C LEU A 238 19.91 13.72 -6.89
N GLU A 239 20.17 14.62 -5.94
CA GLU A 239 21.33 14.54 -5.06
C GLU A 239 21.31 13.26 -4.21
N VAL A 240 20.17 12.95 -3.57
CA VAL A 240 20.03 11.75 -2.74
C VAL A 240 20.29 10.47 -3.54
N LEU A 241 19.77 10.38 -4.77
CA LEU A 241 19.91 9.19 -5.62
C LEU A 241 21.38 8.86 -5.96
N ARG A 242 22.23 9.88 -6.13
CA ARG A 242 23.66 9.71 -6.49
C ARG A 242 24.48 9.01 -5.40
N VAL A 243 24.01 9.00 -4.16
CA VAL A 243 24.80 8.61 -2.98
C VAL A 243 24.49 7.17 -2.53
N GLN A 244 23.60 6.44 -3.20
CA GLN A 244 23.15 5.12 -2.74
C GLN A 244 24.09 3.98 -3.18
N SER A 245 25.09 3.72 -2.34
CA SER A 245 26.15 2.73 -2.62
C SER A 245 25.64 1.31 -2.87
N PRO A 246 24.70 0.74 -2.10
CA PRO A 246 24.28 -0.66 -2.32
C PRO A 246 23.51 -0.90 -3.62
N TYR A 247 23.00 0.16 -4.27
CA TYR A 247 22.39 0.06 -5.60
C TYR A 247 23.40 0.17 -6.75
N ARG A 248 24.68 0.47 -6.48
CA ARG A 248 25.71 0.65 -7.53
C ARG A 248 25.73 -0.46 -8.59
N PRO A 249 25.70 -1.77 -8.23
CA PRO A 249 25.71 -2.83 -9.25
C PRO A 249 24.50 -2.75 -10.19
N LEU A 250 23.32 -2.40 -9.66
CA LEU A 250 22.10 -2.26 -10.45
C LEU A 250 22.09 -0.97 -11.28
N TRP A 251 22.67 0.12 -10.76
CA TRP A 251 22.90 1.32 -11.56
C TRP A 251 23.81 1.04 -12.76
N THR A 252 24.87 0.25 -12.56
CA THR A 252 25.77 -0.17 -13.65
C THR A 252 25.06 -1.10 -14.63
N LYS A 253 24.24 -2.04 -14.16
CA LYS A 253 23.46 -2.96 -15.02
C LYS A 253 22.37 -2.23 -15.81
N TYR A 254 21.79 -1.17 -15.24
CA TYR A 254 20.67 -0.43 -15.82
C TYR A 254 20.90 1.09 -15.85
N PRO A 255 21.90 1.56 -16.61
CA PRO A 255 22.34 2.97 -16.57
C PRO A 255 21.23 3.95 -17.02
N TYR A 256 20.28 3.47 -17.81
CA TYR A 256 19.25 4.29 -18.44
C TYR A 256 17.93 4.37 -17.67
N THR A 257 17.84 3.74 -16.49
CA THR A 257 16.58 3.68 -15.71
C THR A 257 16.07 5.03 -15.23
N LEU A 258 16.96 6.01 -15.02
CA LEU A 258 16.61 7.38 -14.61
C LEU A 258 16.76 8.42 -15.72
N LEU A 259 17.01 8.03 -16.98
CA LEU A 259 17.07 8.99 -18.08
C LEU A 259 15.72 9.72 -18.26
N LEU A 260 15.76 11.04 -18.10
CA LEU A 260 14.57 11.90 -18.14
C LEU A 260 14.19 12.27 -19.58
N ALA A 261 15.18 12.45 -20.47
CA ALA A 261 15.02 12.72 -21.90
C ALA A 261 15.13 11.42 -22.72
N PRO A 262 14.50 11.35 -23.91
CA PRO A 262 14.84 10.32 -24.90
C PRO A 262 16.32 10.47 -25.28
N THR A 263 17.10 9.39 -25.23
CA THR A 263 18.44 9.38 -25.81
C THR A 263 18.29 9.63 -27.31
N SER A 264 18.92 10.69 -27.82
CA SER A 264 19.07 10.86 -29.26
C SER A 264 19.80 9.64 -29.83
N ALA A 265 19.39 9.17 -31.01
CA ALA A 265 19.90 7.95 -31.65
C ALA A 265 21.44 7.90 -31.83
N THR A 266 22.12 9.04 -31.65
CA THR A 266 23.57 9.20 -31.65
C THR A 266 24.28 8.59 -30.43
N ASP A 267 23.62 8.46 -29.28
CA ASP A 267 24.25 7.98 -28.02
C ASP A 267 24.27 6.45 -27.86
N GLN A 268 23.70 5.70 -28.81
CA GLN A 268 23.72 4.22 -28.78
C GLN A 268 24.94 3.60 -29.47
N ARG A 269 25.94 4.40 -29.86
CA ARG A 269 27.15 3.93 -30.53
C ARG A 269 28.41 4.09 -29.67
N HIS A 270 28.43 3.54 -28.45
CA HIS A 270 29.69 3.28 -27.74
C HIS A 270 29.55 2.05 -26.84
#